data_AF-A0A1F5BZV3-F1
#
_entry.id   AF-A0A1F5BZV3-F1
#
_cell.length_a   1.000
_cell.length_b   1.000
_cell.length_c   1.000
_cell.angle_alpha   90.00
_cell.angle_beta   90.00
_cell.angle_gamma   90.00
#
_symmetry.space_group_name_H-M   'P 1'
#
loop_
_entity.id
_entity.type
_entity.pdbx_description
1 polymer ?
#
loop_
_entity_poly.entity_id
_entity_poly.type
_entity_poly.pdbx_seq_one_letter_code
_entity_poly.pdbx_strand_id
1 'polypeptide(L)'
;MAYAGTEAVLTVEEIMDKMEETAPDFTTQKTISEMVLVDKDGNEEIREMIMFSQKVDDDQTNTLMRFLSPKSVKGVTLLNINDGEKIYLYMPAYDKPRRIAGSSKGDEFMGTGLSYEDMSMDYEDKDYEKKLLEETDSEYKIEIIPSGKDVSYKKIILTVDKEKFYAKKVEFYKVIDDLTKTL
;
A
#
# COMPACT_ATOMS: atom_id res chain seq x y z
N MET A 1 -31.96 36.05 3.57
CA MET A 1 -32.03 34.76 2.86
C MET A 1 -30.61 34.27 2.71
N ALA A 2 -30.18 33.34 3.57
CA ALA A 2 -28.84 32.77 3.49
C ALA A 2 -28.86 31.65 2.45
N TYR A 3 -27.99 31.73 1.45
CA TYR A 3 -27.70 30.65 0.53
C TYR A 3 -27.10 29.49 1.35
N ALA A 4 -27.86 28.41 1.51
CA ALA A 4 -27.27 27.13 1.87
C ALA A 4 -26.47 26.67 0.66
N GLY A 5 -25.15 26.83 0.72
CA GLY A 5 -24.25 26.17 -0.22
C GLY A 5 -24.42 24.68 -0.01
N THR A 6 -25.01 23.98 -0.97
CA THR A 6 -24.81 22.54 -1.13
C THR A 6 -23.30 22.33 -1.31
N GLU A 7 -22.62 21.87 -0.27
CA GLU A 7 -21.28 21.30 -0.42
C GLU A 7 -21.40 20.19 -1.48
N ALA A 8 -20.66 20.34 -2.58
CA ALA A 8 -20.59 19.31 -3.59
C ALA A 8 -19.89 18.10 -2.98
N VAL A 9 -20.64 17.02 -2.77
CA VAL A 9 -20.08 15.73 -2.38
C VAL A 9 -19.21 15.26 -3.53
N LEU A 10 -17.90 15.15 -3.29
CA LEU A 10 -16.95 14.67 -4.30
C LEU A 10 -17.21 13.19 -4.57
N THR A 11 -17.15 12.82 -5.84
CA THR A 11 -17.11 11.42 -6.25
C THR A 11 -15.77 10.78 -5.90
N VAL A 12 -15.71 9.45 -5.87
CA VAL A 12 -14.47 8.72 -5.61
C VAL A 12 -13.41 9.06 -6.65
N GLU A 13 -13.79 9.19 -7.92
CA GLU A 13 -12.88 9.58 -9.01
C GLU A 13 -12.31 10.98 -8.75
N GLU A 14 -13.13 11.97 -8.41
CA GLU A 14 -12.66 13.32 -8.08
C GLU A 14 -11.79 13.35 -6.82
N ILE A 15 -12.01 12.46 -5.84
CA ILE A 15 -11.13 12.34 -4.68
C ILE A 15 -9.77 11.80 -5.11
N MET A 16 -9.73 10.75 -5.92
CA MET A 16 -8.49 10.15 -6.42
C MET A 16 -7.70 11.13 -7.30
N ASP A 17 -8.39 11.83 -8.22
CA ASP A 17 -7.79 12.86 -9.07
C ASP A 17 -7.17 13.97 -8.21
N LYS A 18 -7.85 14.42 -7.15
CA LYS A 18 -7.28 15.40 -6.22
C LYS A 18 -6.09 14.85 -5.44
N MET A 19 -6.07 13.58 -5.07
CA MET A 19 -4.89 12.98 -4.44
C MET A 19 -3.68 13.02 -5.38
N GLU A 20 -3.88 12.74 -6.66
CA GLU A 20 -2.83 12.83 -7.69
C GLU A 20 -2.38 14.28 -7.91
N GLU A 21 -3.33 15.23 -8.07
CA GLU A 21 -3.02 16.66 -8.27
C GLU A 21 -2.32 17.31 -7.07
N THR A 22 -2.64 16.85 -5.86
CA THR A 22 -2.02 17.37 -4.62
C THR A 22 -0.78 16.60 -4.21
N ALA A 23 -0.47 15.50 -4.90
CA ALA A 23 0.75 14.76 -4.66
C ALA A 23 1.94 15.71 -4.88
N PRO A 24 2.87 15.80 -3.91
CA PRO A 24 4.00 16.69 -4.04
C PRO A 24 4.87 16.23 -5.21
N ASP A 25 5.20 17.14 -6.13
CA ASP A 25 6.25 16.88 -7.12
C ASP A 25 7.58 16.71 -6.38
N PHE A 26 8.04 15.46 -6.27
CA PHE A 26 9.23 15.10 -5.51
C PHE A 26 10.30 14.50 -6.43
N THR A 27 11.54 14.95 -6.26
CA THR A 27 12.70 14.20 -6.78
C THR A 27 13.04 13.04 -5.84
N THR A 28 12.95 13.28 -4.54
CA THR A 28 13.14 12.26 -3.51
C THR A 28 12.16 12.46 -2.36
N GLN A 29 11.64 11.37 -1.82
CA GLN A 29 10.75 11.35 -0.67
C GLN A 29 11.30 10.42 0.40
N LYS A 30 11.06 10.77 1.67
CA LYS A 30 11.29 9.89 2.82
C LYS A 30 10.01 9.77 3.64
N THR A 31 9.60 8.55 3.92
CA THR A 31 8.42 8.24 4.72
C THR A 31 8.81 7.35 5.90
N ILE A 32 8.26 7.62 7.08
CA ILE A 32 8.32 6.73 8.23
C ILE A 32 6.90 6.27 8.50
N SER A 33 6.72 4.95 8.63
CA SER A 33 5.40 4.34 8.75
C SER A 33 5.41 3.22 9.76
N GLU A 34 4.25 2.98 10.34
CA GLU A 34 3.97 1.83 11.18
C GLU A 34 3.04 0.88 10.42
N MET A 35 3.40 -0.40 10.40
CA MET A 35 2.60 -1.48 9.82
C MET A 35 2.07 -2.34 10.96
N VAL A 36 0.75 -2.42 11.10
CA VAL A 36 0.08 -3.26 12.09
C VAL A 36 -0.46 -4.50 11.40
N LEU A 37 0.09 -5.66 11.76
CA LEU A 37 -0.34 -6.96 11.26
C LEU A 37 -1.28 -7.57 12.30
N VAL A 38 -2.50 -7.92 11.90
CA VAL A 38 -3.49 -8.53 12.79
C VAL A 38 -3.78 -9.95 12.31
N ASP A 39 -3.63 -10.94 13.18
CA ASP A 39 -3.94 -12.33 12.86
C ASP A 39 -5.43 -12.66 13.05
N LYS A 40 -5.82 -13.90 12.71
CA LYS A 40 -7.21 -14.39 12.82
C LYS A 40 -7.75 -14.42 14.25
N ASP A 41 -6.86 -14.48 15.24
CA ASP A 41 -7.20 -14.56 16.66
C ASP A 41 -7.18 -13.15 17.30
N GLY A 42 -6.89 -12.11 16.51
CA GLY A 42 -6.86 -10.70 16.91
C GLY A 42 -5.54 -10.25 17.52
N ASN A 43 -4.47 -11.06 17.42
CA ASN A 43 -3.15 -10.64 17.91
C ASN A 43 -2.51 -9.65 16.93
N GLU A 44 -1.89 -8.61 17.49
CA GLU A 44 -1.24 -7.56 16.71
C GLU A 44 0.29 -7.68 16.76
N GLU A 45 0.94 -7.58 15.60
CA GLU A 45 2.38 -7.36 15.46
C GLU A 45 2.62 -6.01 14.78
N ILE A 46 3.35 -5.13 15.46
CA ILE A 46 3.66 -3.80 14.96
C ILE A 46 5.08 -3.79 14.40
N ARG A 47 5.24 -3.28 13.17
CA ARG A 47 6.52 -3.12 12.48
C ARG A 47 6.72 -1.66 12.08
N GLU A 48 7.82 -1.06 12.52
CA GLU A 48 8.21 0.27 12.04
C GLU A 48 9.08 0.13 10.80
N MET A 49 8.81 0.95 9.79
CA MET A 49 9.58 0.98 8.55
C MET A 49 9.91 2.41 8.12
N ILE A 50 11.01 2.52 7.40
CA ILE A 50 11.41 3.72 6.67
C ILE A 50 11.41 3.41 5.18
N MET A 51 10.86 4.32 4.40
CA MET A 51 10.83 4.25 2.94
C MET A 51 11.54 5.47 2.36
N PHE A 52 12.31 5.24 1.29
CA PHE A 52 12.89 6.26 0.44
C PHE A 52 12.41 6.04 -0.98
N SER A 53 11.85 7.07 -1.61
CA SER A 53 11.43 7.02 -3.01
C SER A 53 12.24 8.04 -3.80
N GLN A 54 12.58 7.72 -5.04
CA GLN A 54 13.29 8.60 -5.95
C GLN A 54 12.65 8.49 -7.33
N LYS A 55 12.15 9.63 -7.84
CA LYS A 55 11.66 9.75 -9.21
C LYS A 55 12.84 9.70 -10.18
N VAL A 56 12.81 8.79 -11.14
CA VAL A 56 13.87 8.58 -12.14
C VAL A 56 13.53 9.35 -13.43
N ASP A 57 12.27 9.29 -13.85
CA ASP A 57 11.65 10.08 -14.91
C ASP A 57 10.15 10.25 -14.61
N ASP A 58 9.37 10.83 -15.53
CA ASP A 58 7.97 11.17 -15.25
C ASP A 58 7.09 9.98 -14.88
N ASP A 59 7.45 8.77 -15.32
CA ASP A 59 6.66 7.56 -15.14
C ASP A 59 7.33 6.53 -14.22
N GLN A 60 8.60 6.73 -13.82
CA GLN A 60 9.37 5.72 -13.10
C GLN A 60 9.87 6.14 -11.71
N THR A 61 9.64 5.28 -10.72
CA THR A 61 10.12 5.47 -9.35
C THR A 61 10.96 4.29 -8.84
N ASN A 62 12.07 4.63 -8.17
CA ASN A 62 12.84 3.69 -7.36
C ASN A 62 12.43 3.84 -5.88
N THR A 63 12.16 2.72 -5.22
CA THR A 63 11.72 2.71 -3.81
C THR A 63 12.56 1.75 -2.99
N LEU A 64 13.10 2.23 -1.86
CA LEU A 64 13.78 1.43 -0.86
C LEU A 64 12.98 1.47 0.44
N MET A 65 12.52 0.30 0.90
CA MET A 65 11.89 0.14 2.21
C MET A 65 12.80 -0.66 3.13
N ARG A 66 12.89 -0.26 4.40
CA ARG A 66 13.64 -0.96 5.43
C ARG A 66 12.86 -1.02 6.74
N PHE A 67 12.77 -2.20 7.33
CA PHE A 67 12.26 -2.36 8.68
C PHE A 67 13.25 -1.85 9.72
N LEU A 68 12.77 -1.02 10.64
CA LEU A 68 13.50 -0.49 11.79
C LEU A 68 13.25 -1.34 13.04
N SER A 69 12.04 -1.89 13.17
CA SER A 69 11.61 -2.75 14.27
C SER A 69 10.49 -3.70 13.80
N PRO A 70 10.21 -4.79 14.53
CA PRO A 70 10.90 -5.33 15.70
C PRO A 70 12.24 -6.01 15.35
N LYS A 71 12.96 -6.51 16.36
CA LYS A 71 14.28 -7.15 16.19
C LYS A 71 14.28 -8.31 15.19
N SER A 72 13.17 -9.04 15.06
CA SER A 72 13.01 -10.18 14.14
C SER A 72 13.13 -9.79 12.67
N VAL A 73 12.71 -8.58 12.29
CA VAL A 73 12.72 -8.08 10.90
C VAL A 73 13.65 -6.89 10.70
N LYS A 74 14.22 -6.33 11.78
CA LYS A 74 15.10 -5.16 11.74
C LYS A 74 16.22 -5.30 10.71
N GLY A 75 16.31 -4.34 9.80
CA GLY A 75 17.33 -4.26 8.76
C GLY A 75 16.99 -5.02 7.48
N VAL A 76 15.92 -5.84 7.46
CA VAL A 76 15.39 -6.38 6.21
C VAL A 76 14.99 -5.20 5.32
N THR A 77 15.49 -5.24 4.09
CA THR A 77 15.38 -4.13 3.14
C THR A 77 14.86 -4.66 1.81
N LEU A 78 13.85 -4.01 1.26
CA LEU A 78 13.35 -4.24 -0.09
C LEU A 78 13.75 -3.06 -0.96
N LEU A 79 14.28 -3.32 -2.15
CA LEU A 79 14.57 -2.33 -3.17
C LEU A 79 13.78 -2.67 -4.43
N ASN A 80 12.86 -1.79 -4.80
CA ASN A 80 12.14 -1.79 -6.06
C ASN A 80 12.79 -0.76 -6.99
N ILE A 81 13.08 -1.17 -8.21
CA ILE A 81 13.68 -0.32 -9.26
C ILE A 81 12.69 -0.27 -10.42
N ASN A 82 12.42 0.95 -10.92
CA ASN A 82 11.48 1.24 -12.00
C ASN A 82 10.14 0.53 -11.77
N ASP A 83 9.47 0.85 -10.66
CA ASP A 83 8.11 0.37 -10.35
C ASP A 83 7.99 -1.16 -10.34
N GLY A 84 9.04 -1.80 -9.83
CA GLY A 84 9.08 -3.25 -9.66
C GLY A 84 9.63 -4.03 -10.86
N GLU A 85 10.17 -3.37 -11.89
CA GLU A 85 10.92 -4.04 -12.98
C GLU A 85 12.04 -4.93 -12.40
N LYS A 86 12.74 -4.43 -11.38
CA LYS A 86 13.71 -5.22 -10.60
C LYS A 86 13.44 -5.07 -9.11
N ILE A 87 13.29 -6.21 -8.43
CA ILE A 87 13.07 -6.28 -6.99
C ILE A 87 14.26 -6.99 -6.35
N TYR A 88 14.83 -6.40 -5.31
CA TYR A 88 15.89 -6.99 -4.51
C TYR A 88 15.52 -7.01 -3.04
N LEU A 89 15.69 -8.17 -2.42
CA LEU A 89 15.54 -8.38 -0.99
C LEU A 89 16.91 -8.51 -0.34
N TYR A 90 17.23 -7.66 0.62
CA TYR A 90 18.36 -7.83 1.52
C TYR A 90 17.86 -8.28 2.90
N MET A 91 18.45 -9.35 3.39
CA MET A 91 18.22 -9.88 4.72
C MET A 91 19.54 -9.88 5.50
N PRO A 92 19.64 -9.18 6.64
CA PRO A 92 20.87 -9.10 7.43
C PRO A 92 21.46 -10.46 7.81
N ALA A 93 20.62 -11.48 8.00
CA ALA A 93 21.06 -12.83 8.35
C ALA A 93 21.93 -13.50 7.26
N TYR A 94 21.78 -13.10 6.00
CA TYR A 94 22.50 -13.70 4.87
C TYR A 94 23.54 -12.76 4.24
N ASP A 95 23.56 -11.49 4.69
CA ASP A 95 24.48 -10.43 4.28
C ASP A 95 24.64 -10.25 2.75
N LYS A 96 23.62 -10.63 1.97
CA LYS A 96 23.62 -10.52 0.52
C LYS A 96 22.21 -10.17 0.00
N PRO A 97 22.11 -9.29 -1.02
CA PRO A 97 20.86 -9.08 -1.71
C PRO A 97 20.53 -10.28 -2.61
N ARG A 98 19.25 -10.67 -2.60
CA ARG A 98 18.66 -11.67 -3.50
C ARG A 98 17.70 -10.98 -4.44
N ARG A 99 17.82 -11.25 -5.75
CA ARG A 99 16.83 -10.78 -6.74
C ARG A 99 15.54 -11.60 -6.62
N ILE A 100 14.41 -10.92 -6.60
CA ILE A 100 13.07 -11.49 -6.69
C ILE A 100 12.58 -11.27 -8.13
N ALA A 101 12.19 -12.35 -8.81
CA ALA A 101 11.84 -12.32 -10.23
C ALA A 101 10.90 -13.47 -10.59
N GLY A 102 10.21 -13.34 -11.73
CA GLY A 102 9.27 -14.36 -12.21
C GLY A 102 8.15 -14.59 -11.21
N SER A 103 7.75 -15.85 -11.02
CA SER A 103 6.68 -16.23 -10.09
C SER A 103 6.96 -15.85 -8.64
N SER A 104 8.22 -15.71 -8.23
CA SER A 104 8.56 -15.33 -6.85
C SER A 104 8.15 -13.90 -6.48
N LYS A 105 7.76 -13.07 -7.45
CA LYS A 105 7.22 -11.75 -7.15
C LYS A 105 5.86 -11.82 -6.43
N GLY A 106 5.08 -12.87 -6.66
CA GLY A 106 3.85 -13.14 -5.93
C GLY A 106 4.04 -13.80 -4.57
N ASP A 107 5.28 -14.18 -4.20
CA ASP A 107 5.55 -14.80 -2.89
C ASP A 107 5.30 -13.79 -1.76
N GLU A 108 4.84 -14.30 -0.61
CA GLU A 108 4.60 -13.47 0.57
C GLU A 108 5.90 -12.86 1.12
N PHE A 109 5.83 -11.56 1.40
CA PHE A 109 6.92 -10.78 1.96
C PHE A 109 6.89 -10.85 3.49
N MET A 110 7.84 -11.59 4.07
CA MET A 110 8.15 -11.54 5.51
C MET A 110 6.94 -11.72 6.45
N GLY A 111 5.91 -12.45 6.04
CA GLY A 111 4.70 -12.65 6.85
C GLY A 111 3.85 -11.40 7.04
N THR A 112 4.02 -10.36 6.20
CA THR A 112 3.11 -9.19 6.18
C THR A 112 1.77 -9.53 5.57
N GLY A 113 1.69 -10.66 4.88
CA GLY A 113 0.61 -10.97 4.00
C GLY A 113 0.57 -10.22 2.70
N LEU A 114 1.58 -9.39 2.43
CA LEU A 114 1.75 -8.72 1.16
C LEU A 114 2.69 -9.50 0.25
N SER A 115 2.44 -9.53 -1.06
CA SER A 115 3.44 -10.03 -2.01
C SER A 115 4.60 -9.05 -2.19
N TYR A 116 5.69 -9.48 -2.82
CA TYR A 116 6.78 -8.56 -3.17
C TYR A 116 6.34 -7.50 -4.18
N GLU A 117 5.45 -7.86 -5.11
CA GLU A 117 4.84 -6.92 -6.06
C GLU A 117 3.98 -5.87 -5.36
N ASP A 118 3.16 -6.26 -4.39
CA ASP A 118 2.32 -5.32 -3.62
C ASP A 118 3.15 -4.29 -2.85
N MET A 119 4.40 -4.62 -2.53
CA MET A 119 5.29 -3.71 -1.81
C MET A 119 5.88 -2.60 -2.69
N SER A 120 5.59 -2.56 -3.99
CA SER A 120 5.75 -1.34 -4.79
C SER A 120 4.85 -0.21 -4.26
N MET A 121 3.76 -0.56 -3.56
CA MET A 121 2.69 0.33 -3.11
C MET A 121 2.04 1.12 -4.26
N ASP A 122 2.20 0.63 -5.50
CA ASP A 122 1.56 1.19 -6.67
C ASP A 122 0.18 0.56 -6.83
N TYR A 123 -0.81 1.16 -6.16
CA TYR A 123 -2.23 0.77 -6.24
C TYR A 123 -3.03 1.74 -7.13
N GLU A 124 -2.35 2.53 -7.95
CA GLU A 124 -2.96 3.51 -8.84
C GLU A 124 -3.61 2.86 -10.08
N ASP A 125 -3.59 1.53 -10.17
CA ASP A 125 -4.19 0.81 -11.27
C ASP A 125 -5.66 1.24 -11.50
N LYS A 126 -5.93 1.61 -12.75
CA LYS A 126 -7.21 2.16 -13.20
C LYS A 126 -8.28 1.09 -13.26
N ASP A 127 -7.90 -0.19 -13.25
CA ASP A 127 -8.82 -1.32 -13.40
C ASP A 127 -9.48 -1.77 -12.08
N TYR A 128 -9.11 -1.18 -10.94
CA TYR A 128 -9.70 -1.52 -9.65
C TYR A 128 -11.06 -0.84 -9.44
N GLU A 129 -12.05 -1.61 -8.95
CA GLU A 129 -13.34 -1.04 -8.58
C GLU A 129 -13.18 -0.25 -7.27
N LYS A 130 -13.55 1.03 -7.29
CA LYS A 130 -13.39 1.96 -6.15
C LYS A 130 -14.76 2.45 -5.68
N LYS A 131 -15.02 2.43 -4.38
CA LYS A 131 -16.30 2.82 -3.76
C LYS A 131 -16.09 3.66 -2.51
N LEU A 132 -16.87 4.72 -2.33
CA LEU A 132 -16.89 5.47 -1.08
C LEU A 132 -17.68 4.64 -0.05
N LEU A 133 -17.00 4.22 1.02
CA LEU A 133 -17.64 3.50 2.13
C LEU A 133 -18.25 4.45 3.14
N GLU A 134 -17.48 5.49 3.49
CA GLU A 134 -17.82 6.40 4.57
C GLU A 134 -17.19 7.76 4.29
N GLU A 135 -17.91 8.80 4.66
CA GLU A 135 -17.42 10.17 4.66
C GLU A 135 -17.68 10.77 6.05
N THR A 136 -16.63 11.26 6.69
CA THR A 136 -16.69 11.96 7.98
C THR A 136 -16.35 13.43 7.79
N ASP A 137 -16.40 14.25 8.85
CA ASP A 137 -16.04 15.67 8.75
C ASP A 137 -14.60 15.92 8.26
N SER A 138 -13.68 14.99 8.52
CA SER A 138 -12.24 15.16 8.22
C SER A 138 -11.66 14.14 7.24
N GLU A 139 -12.36 13.04 6.93
CA GLU A 139 -11.79 11.91 6.20
C GLU A 139 -12.77 11.28 5.22
N TYR A 140 -12.23 10.80 4.09
CA TYR A 140 -12.91 9.86 3.18
C TYR A 140 -12.39 8.45 3.40
N LYS A 141 -13.27 7.45 3.44
CA LYS A 141 -12.90 6.03 3.40
C LYS A 141 -13.32 5.42 2.08
N ILE A 142 -12.35 4.99 1.30
CA ILE A 142 -12.54 4.41 -0.02
C ILE A 142 -12.23 2.92 0.06
N GLU A 143 -13.18 2.08 -0.34
CA GLU A 143 -12.94 0.66 -0.61
C GLU A 143 -12.43 0.52 -2.03
N ILE A 144 -11.33 -0.21 -2.16
CA ILE A 144 -10.73 -0.59 -3.43
C ILE A 144 -10.82 -2.12 -3.50
N ILE A 145 -11.48 -2.61 -4.54
CA ILE A 145 -11.61 -4.03 -4.83
C ILE A 145 -10.69 -4.30 -6.02
N PRO A 146 -9.51 -4.88 -5.79
CA PRO A 146 -8.60 -5.15 -6.89
C PRO A 146 -9.20 -6.22 -7.81
N SER A 147 -9.05 -6.03 -9.11
CA SER A 147 -9.58 -6.93 -10.14
C SER A 147 -8.40 -7.66 -10.82
N GLY A 148 -8.54 -8.96 -11.08
CA GLY A 148 -7.44 -9.77 -11.65
C GLY A 148 -7.51 -11.25 -11.31
N LYS A 149 -6.61 -12.05 -11.87
CA LYS A 149 -6.51 -13.51 -11.61
C LYS A 149 -5.63 -13.87 -10.41
N ASP A 150 -4.77 -12.94 -9.97
CA ASP A 150 -3.82 -13.14 -8.87
C ASP A 150 -4.02 -12.05 -7.81
N VAL A 151 -5.25 -11.92 -7.30
CA VAL A 151 -5.56 -10.89 -6.30
C VAL A 151 -5.28 -11.43 -4.89
N SER A 152 -4.18 -10.96 -4.29
CA SER A 152 -3.80 -11.31 -2.91
C SER A 152 -4.79 -10.79 -1.84
N TYR A 153 -5.72 -9.90 -2.21
CA TYR A 153 -6.65 -9.24 -1.28
C TYR A 153 -8.09 -9.26 -1.76
N LYS A 154 -9.01 -9.41 -0.82
CA LYS A 154 -10.44 -9.26 -1.07
C LYS A 154 -10.86 -7.79 -1.16
N LYS A 155 -10.23 -6.93 -0.35
CA LYS A 155 -10.49 -5.49 -0.30
C LYS A 155 -9.33 -4.73 0.33
N ILE A 156 -9.16 -3.49 -0.10
CA ILE A 156 -8.26 -2.50 0.50
C ILE A 156 -9.12 -1.33 0.96
N ILE A 157 -8.92 -0.83 2.18
CA ILE A 157 -9.57 0.39 2.66
C ILE A 157 -8.52 1.50 2.75
N LEU A 158 -8.71 2.53 1.93
CA LEU A 158 -7.91 3.74 1.90
C LEU A 158 -8.61 4.84 2.70
N THR A 159 -7.95 5.37 3.72
CA THR A 159 -8.43 6.53 4.49
C THR A 159 -7.67 7.77 4.04
N VAL A 160 -8.40 8.76 3.51
CA VAL A 160 -7.85 9.97 2.89
C VAL A 160 -8.21 11.19 3.73
N ASP A 161 -7.23 12.06 3.97
CA ASP A 161 -7.43 13.37 4.62
C ASP A 161 -8.21 14.34 3.71
N LYS A 162 -9.31 14.92 4.19
CA LYS A 162 -10.13 15.85 3.40
C LYS A 162 -9.48 17.20 3.10
N GLU A 163 -8.56 17.65 3.95
CA GLU A 163 -7.94 18.96 3.81
C GLU A 163 -6.75 18.88 2.85
N LYS A 164 -5.94 17.83 3.01
CA LYS A 164 -4.65 17.68 2.32
C LYS A 164 -4.61 16.61 1.25
N PHE A 165 -5.67 15.80 1.13
CA PHE A 165 -5.81 14.75 0.11
C PHE A 165 -4.62 13.76 0.06
N TYR A 166 -4.09 13.36 1.21
CA TYR A 166 -3.09 12.27 1.31
C TYR A 166 -3.66 11.06 2.06
N ALA A 167 -3.12 9.88 1.75
CA ALA A 167 -3.45 8.65 2.44
C ALA A 167 -2.93 8.66 3.88
N LYS A 168 -3.83 8.62 4.86
CA LYS A 168 -3.48 8.52 6.30
C LYS A 168 -3.32 7.08 6.74
N LYS A 169 -4.11 6.17 6.15
CA LYS A 169 -4.15 4.75 6.50
C LYS A 169 -4.52 3.92 5.29
N VAL A 170 -3.87 2.77 5.15
CA VAL A 170 -4.23 1.75 4.16
C VAL A 170 -4.41 0.43 4.91
N GLU A 171 -5.57 -0.19 4.77
CA GLU A 171 -5.90 -1.47 5.42
C GLU A 171 -6.08 -2.55 4.35
N PHE A 172 -5.31 -3.63 4.45
CA PHE A 172 -5.37 -4.76 3.53
C PHE A 172 -6.15 -5.91 4.16
N TYR A 173 -7.19 -6.38 3.49
CA TYR A 173 -7.97 -7.53 3.93
C TYR A 173 -7.79 -8.68 2.93
N LYS A 174 -7.11 -9.74 3.38
CA LYS A 174 -6.88 -10.94 2.57
C LYS A 174 -8.17 -11.67 2.20
N VAL A 175 -8.11 -12.41 1.10
CA VAL A 175 -9.04 -13.52 0.87
C VAL A 175 -8.75 -14.57 1.94
N ILE A 176 -9.70 -14.83 2.82
CA ILE A 176 -9.61 -15.98 3.72
C ILE A 176 -9.95 -17.20 2.86
N ASP A 177 -8.94 -18.00 2.52
CA ASP A 177 -9.12 -19.30 1.88
C ASP A 177 -9.69 -20.30 2.90
N ASP A 178 -11.01 -20.24 3.11
CA ASP A 178 -11.73 -21.28 3.85
C ASP A 178 -12.01 -22.47 2.91
N LEU A 179 -11.02 -23.33 2.66
CA LEU A 179 -11.33 -24.69 2.19
C LEU A 179 -11.77 -25.53 3.39
N THR A 180 -13.06 -25.46 3.72
CA THR A 180 -13.58 -26.12 4.93
C THR A 180 -13.70 -27.66 4.78
N LYS A 181 -13.68 -28.24 3.57
CA LYS A 181 -13.67 -29.70 3.32
C LYS A 181 -13.07 -30.09 1.96
N THR A 182 -12.34 -31.21 1.96
CA THR A 182 -12.07 -32.09 0.80
C THR A 182 -12.45 -33.52 1.21
N LEU A 183 -13.06 -34.29 0.29
CA LEU A 183 -13.64 -35.63 0.51
C LEU A 183 -12.66 -36.67 1.05
#